data_AF-A0AAV2QL64-F1
#
_entry.id   AF-A0AAV2QL64-F1
#
_cell.length_a   1.000
_cell.length_b   1.000
_cell.length_c   1.000
_cell.angle_alpha   90.00
_cell.angle_beta   90.00
_cell.angle_gamma   90.00
#
_symmetry.space_group_name_H-M   'P 1'
#
loop_
_entity.id
_entity.type
_entity.pdbx_description
1 polymer ?
#
loop_
_entity_poly.entity_id
_entity_poly.type
_entity_poly.pdbx_seq_one_letter_code
_entity_poly.pdbx_strand_id
1 'polypeptide(L)'
;DFDLGYMQKNGFNWPLLFKEKEKLGIEVPGSDFSINDVRQCVGSRRMLDVMDVNTQKNVEMTMKDWQRYFESKDKDKLLNVISLEFSHTKLESLVNAPMVVRQIDWVERVWPRHLKEAQTESTNVLEDMMYPKVQKYCLMSVSGCYTDFHIDFGGTSVWYHVLRGKKIFWLIPPTERNLQLYEQWVLSGKQSDIFFGDTVDKCARVELESGYTFFIPTG
;
A
#
# COMPACT_ATOMS: atom_id res chain seq x y z
N ASP A 1 16.30 15.34 -7.55
CA ASP A 1 16.34 14.67 -8.87
C ASP A 1 15.01 14.02 -9.22
N PHE A 2 14.25 13.47 -8.27
CA PHE A 2 12.88 13.02 -8.52
C PHE A 2 11.86 14.10 -8.18
N ASP A 3 11.54 14.94 -9.16
CA ASP A 3 10.57 16.03 -9.06
C ASP A 3 9.64 16.05 -10.29
N LEU A 4 8.74 17.05 -10.36
CA LEU A 4 7.79 17.17 -11.47
C LEU A 4 8.49 17.36 -12.83
N GLY A 5 9.60 18.10 -12.88
CA GLY A 5 10.35 18.33 -14.11
C GLY A 5 10.99 17.04 -14.63
N TYR A 6 11.52 16.21 -13.73
CA TYR A 6 11.98 14.86 -14.07
C TYR A 6 10.85 14.00 -14.64
N MET A 7 9.69 13.97 -13.98
CA MET A 7 8.53 13.18 -14.41
C MET A 7 8.04 13.60 -15.80
N GLN A 8 7.95 14.90 -16.06
CA GLN A 8 7.54 15.42 -17.37
C GLN A 8 8.54 15.06 -18.48
N LYS A 9 9.83 15.08 -18.18
CA LYS A 9 10.89 14.81 -19.15
C LYS A 9 11.04 13.33 -19.47
N ASN A 10 10.94 12.46 -18.47
CA ASN A 10 11.30 11.04 -18.60
C ASN A 10 10.10 10.08 -18.50
N GLY A 11 8.93 10.58 -18.10
CA GLY A 11 7.81 9.75 -17.68
C GLY A 11 8.10 8.97 -16.40
N PHE A 12 7.21 8.05 -16.06
CA PHE A 12 7.36 7.15 -14.92
C PHE A 12 7.02 5.72 -15.35
N ASN A 13 8.01 5.06 -15.95
CA ASN A 13 7.86 3.72 -16.55
C ASN A 13 8.72 2.65 -15.85
N TRP A 14 9.47 3.04 -14.82
CA TRP A 14 10.39 2.17 -14.09
C TRP A 14 10.20 2.32 -12.59
N PRO A 15 10.23 1.23 -11.81
CA PRO A 15 10.23 1.32 -10.36
C PRO A 15 11.45 2.09 -9.86
N LEU A 16 11.26 2.95 -8.85
CA LEU A 16 12.31 3.79 -8.29
C LEU A 16 12.47 3.52 -6.80
N LEU A 17 13.68 3.19 -6.37
CA LEU A 17 14.02 2.94 -4.98
C LEU A 17 14.95 4.03 -4.44
N PHE A 18 14.51 4.72 -3.40
CA PHE A 18 15.27 5.73 -2.68
C PHE A 18 15.62 5.21 -1.30
N LYS A 19 16.92 5.19 -0.98
CA LYS A 19 17.42 4.77 0.34
C LYS A 19 17.28 5.86 1.41
N GLU A 20 17.15 7.10 0.95
CA GLU A 20 17.08 8.33 1.74
C GLU A 20 15.81 9.10 1.36
N LYS A 21 15.15 9.73 2.34
CA LYS A 21 13.82 10.33 2.18
C LYS A 21 13.84 11.86 2.12
N GLU A 22 14.95 12.48 2.50
CA GLU A 22 15.12 13.91 2.81
C GLU A 22 14.72 14.82 1.65
N LYS A 23 14.95 14.37 0.41
CA LYS A 23 14.65 15.14 -0.82
C LYS A 23 13.29 14.83 -1.43
N LEU A 24 12.53 13.87 -0.88
CA LEU A 24 11.23 13.46 -1.42
C LEU A 24 10.07 14.32 -0.90
N GLY A 25 10.31 15.14 0.13
CA GLY A 25 9.25 15.93 0.77
C GLY A 25 8.17 15.06 1.42
N ILE A 26 8.56 13.87 1.86
CA ILE A 26 7.75 12.92 2.62
C ILE A 26 7.89 13.23 4.11
N GLU A 27 6.77 13.19 4.83
CA GLU A 27 6.77 13.19 6.29
C GLU A 27 6.10 11.91 6.77
N VAL A 28 6.72 11.28 7.75
CA VAL A 28 6.22 10.07 8.42
C VAL A 28 6.64 10.15 9.89
N PRO A 29 5.96 9.42 10.80
CA PRO A 29 6.38 9.29 12.18
C PRO A 29 7.83 8.80 12.35
N GLY A 30 8.37 8.93 13.56
CA GLY A 30 9.66 8.36 13.93
C GLY A 30 9.68 6.83 13.90
N SER A 31 10.86 6.22 13.90
CA SER A 31 11.04 4.76 13.87
C SER A 31 10.54 4.03 15.13
N ASP A 32 10.31 4.77 16.20
CA ASP A 32 9.72 4.32 17.47
C ASP A 32 8.19 4.20 17.41
N PHE A 33 7.54 4.75 16.37
CA PHE A 33 6.10 4.66 16.18
C PHE A 33 5.64 3.19 16.10
N SER A 34 4.66 2.85 16.93
CA SER A 34 4.25 1.48 17.20
C SER A 34 2.83 1.18 16.69
N ILE A 35 2.45 -0.10 16.70
CA ILE A 35 1.09 -0.53 16.38
C ILE A 35 0.08 0.05 17.38
N ASN A 36 0.49 0.21 18.64
CA ASN A 36 -0.33 0.88 19.65
C ASN A 36 -0.55 2.36 19.30
N ASP A 37 0.41 3.06 18.71
CA ASP A 37 0.25 4.46 18.28
C ASP A 37 -0.69 4.56 17.08
N VAL A 38 -0.59 3.63 16.12
CA VAL A 38 -1.59 3.48 15.04
C VAL A 38 -2.98 3.32 15.64
N ARG A 39 -3.17 2.41 16.61
CA ARG A 39 -4.46 2.19 17.29
C ARG A 39 -4.98 3.46 17.97
N GLN A 40 -4.11 4.22 18.64
CA GLN A 40 -4.51 5.48 19.27
C GLN A 40 -4.95 6.52 18.24
N CYS A 41 -4.34 6.53 17.06
CA CYS A 41 -4.66 7.49 16.01
C CYS A 41 -5.95 7.14 15.24
N VAL A 42 -6.15 5.87 14.89
CA VAL A 42 -7.29 5.41 14.08
C VAL A 42 -8.50 4.97 14.90
N GLY A 43 -8.30 4.71 16.19
CA GLY A 43 -9.33 4.28 17.13
C GLY A 43 -9.38 2.76 17.34
N SER A 44 -9.66 2.35 18.57
CA SER A 44 -9.60 0.93 18.97
C SER A 44 -10.67 0.04 18.36
N ARG A 45 -11.86 0.61 18.11
CA ARG A 45 -13.01 -0.08 17.51
C ARG A 45 -13.03 0.01 15.98
N ARG A 46 -12.01 0.62 15.36
CA ARG A 46 -11.89 0.68 13.91
C ARG A 46 -11.86 -0.75 13.38
N MET A 47 -12.81 -1.10 12.53
CA MET A 47 -12.80 -2.36 11.81
C MET A 47 -11.72 -2.32 10.73
N LEU A 48 -11.02 -3.44 10.60
CA LEU A 48 -9.97 -3.66 9.63
C LEU A 48 -10.31 -4.87 8.77
N ASP A 49 -10.03 -4.78 7.48
CA ASP A 49 -9.89 -5.95 6.63
C ASP A 49 -8.51 -6.58 6.87
N VAL A 50 -8.52 -7.80 7.39
CA VAL A 50 -7.32 -8.56 7.72
C VAL A 50 -7.26 -9.79 6.83
N MET A 51 -6.21 -9.90 6.02
CA MET A 51 -6.01 -11.03 5.13
C MET A 51 -5.42 -12.21 5.89
N ASP A 52 -6.05 -13.37 5.81
CA ASP A 52 -5.43 -14.66 6.15
C ASP A 52 -4.52 -15.07 4.98
N VAL A 53 -3.21 -15.02 5.20
CA VAL A 53 -2.17 -15.21 4.17
C VAL A 53 -2.27 -16.59 3.52
N ASN A 54 -2.69 -17.62 4.24
CA ASN A 54 -2.75 -18.98 3.70
C ASN A 54 -3.91 -19.15 2.70
N THR A 55 -5.00 -18.39 2.90
CA THR A 55 -6.20 -18.52 2.07
C THR A 55 -6.40 -17.35 1.12
N GLN A 56 -5.62 -16.27 1.29
CA GLN A 56 -5.80 -14.97 0.63
C GLN A 56 -7.21 -14.39 0.81
N LYS A 57 -7.95 -14.82 1.85
CA LYS A 57 -9.29 -14.31 2.19
C LYS A 57 -9.22 -13.31 3.32
N ASN A 58 -10.10 -12.31 3.25
CA ASN A 58 -10.21 -11.31 4.31
C ASN A 58 -11.17 -11.78 5.40
N VAL A 59 -10.81 -11.46 6.64
CA VAL A 59 -11.67 -11.49 7.81
C VAL A 59 -11.66 -10.11 8.45
N GLU A 60 -12.76 -9.75 9.10
CA GLU A 60 -12.84 -8.48 9.81
C GLU A 60 -12.44 -8.65 11.27
N MET A 61 -11.69 -7.68 11.81
CA MET A 61 -11.48 -7.55 13.25
C MET A 61 -11.21 -6.10 13.64
N THR A 62 -11.29 -5.81 14.94
CA THR A 62 -11.01 -4.47 15.43
C THR A 62 -9.50 -4.19 15.45
N MET A 63 -9.11 -2.92 15.35
CA MET A 63 -7.72 -2.48 15.52
C MET A 63 -7.14 -2.89 16.89
N LYS A 64 -7.98 -2.99 17.93
CA LYS A 64 -7.58 -3.53 19.24
C LYS A 64 -7.23 -5.01 19.17
N ASP A 65 -8.03 -5.81 18.46
CA ASP A 65 -7.79 -7.25 18.30
C ASP A 65 -6.55 -7.50 17.45
N TRP A 66 -6.41 -6.72 16.37
CA TRP A 66 -5.22 -6.72 15.53
C TRP A 66 -3.95 -6.40 16.31
N GLN A 67 -3.95 -5.36 17.15
CA GLN A 67 -2.79 -5.06 18.00
C GLN A 67 -2.43 -6.24 18.90
N ARG A 68 -3.43 -6.84 19.58
CA ARG A 68 -3.21 -8.02 20.44
C ARG A 68 -2.59 -9.18 19.66
N TYR A 69 -3.11 -9.47 18.47
CA TYR A 69 -2.56 -10.49 17.58
C TYR A 69 -1.11 -10.16 17.17
N PHE A 70 -0.86 -8.92 16.73
CA PHE A 70 0.45 -8.47 16.24
C PHE A 70 1.53 -8.60 17.32
N GLU A 71 1.21 -8.20 18.55
CA GLU A 71 2.13 -8.21 19.70
C GLU A 71 2.24 -9.59 20.37
N SER A 72 1.33 -10.52 20.10
CA SER A 72 1.41 -11.89 20.61
C SER A 72 2.67 -12.60 20.12
N LYS A 73 3.35 -13.34 21.01
CA LYS A 73 4.47 -14.21 20.62
C LYS A 73 4.00 -15.47 19.90
N ASP A 74 2.82 -15.96 20.29
CA ASP A 74 2.20 -17.15 19.72
C ASP A 74 1.09 -16.72 18.76
N LYS A 75 1.27 -17.02 17.49
CA LYS A 75 0.32 -16.71 16.41
C LYS A 75 -0.24 -18.00 15.86
N ASP A 76 -1.56 -18.15 15.97
CA ASP A 76 -2.34 -19.29 15.47
C ASP A 76 -2.53 -19.24 13.95
N LYS A 77 -2.62 -18.02 13.39
CA LYS A 77 -2.75 -17.76 11.96
C LYS A 77 -1.71 -16.76 11.49
N LEU A 78 -1.43 -16.77 10.19
CA LEU A 78 -0.59 -15.76 9.54
C LEU A 78 -1.48 -14.70 8.91
N LEU A 79 -1.56 -13.54 9.55
CA LEU A 79 -2.50 -12.48 9.19
C LEU A 79 -1.76 -11.22 8.76
N ASN A 80 -2.36 -10.46 7.84
CA ASN A 80 -1.76 -9.28 7.25
C ASN A 80 -2.77 -8.15 7.09
N VAL A 81 -2.36 -6.91 7.39
CA VAL A 81 -3.16 -5.71 7.12
C VAL A 81 -2.47 -4.89 6.05
N ILE A 82 -3.12 -4.73 4.90
CA ILE A 82 -2.60 -3.96 3.76
C ILE A 82 -3.53 -2.84 3.29
N SER A 83 -4.77 -2.79 3.79
CA SER A 83 -5.85 -1.95 3.29
C SER A 83 -6.34 -0.89 4.28
N LEU A 84 -5.62 -0.65 5.39
CA LEU A 84 -6.00 0.40 6.36
C LEU A 84 -5.74 1.79 5.77
N GLU A 85 -6.75 2.36 5.12
CA GLU A 85 -6.77 3.76 4.74
C GLU A 85 -7.07 4.63 5.98
N PHE A 86 -6.25 5.64 6.22
CA PHE A 86 -6.27 6.41 7.46
C PHE A 86 -6.51 7.91 7.29
N SER A 87 -6.90 8.38 6.10
CA SER A 87 -7.33 9.77 5.91
C SER A 87 -8.56 10.05 6.79
N HIS A 88 -8.68 11.28 7.29
CA HIS A 88 -9.65 11.70 8.29
C HIS A 88 -9.52 10.99 9.65
N THR A 89 -8.31 10.55 9.99
CA THR A 89 -7.95 10.13 11.35
C THR A 89 -6.83 11.02 11.91
N LYS A 90 -6.48 10.87 13.19
CA LYS A 90 -5.34 11.61 13.77
C LYS A 90 -4.00 11.23 13.13
N LEU A 91 -3.91 10.08 12.44
CA LEU A 91 -2.69 9.65 11.78
C LEU A 91 -2.40 10.48 10.52
N GLU A 92 -3.44 11.06 9.91
CA GLU A 92 -3.33 11.81 8.66
C GLU A 92 -2.34 12.98 8.77
N SER A 93 -2.36 13.70 9.89
CA SER A 93 -1.51 14.87 10.12
C SER A 93 -0.04 14.51 10.38
N LEU A 94 0.26 13.23 10.61
CA LEU A 94 1.62 12.74 10.84
C LEU A 94 2.27 12.22 9.55
N VAL A 95 1.51 12.11 8.46
CA VAL A 95 1.97 11.53 7.20
C VAL A 95 1.67 12.45 6.02
N ASN A 96 2.72 12.90 5.35
CA ASN A 96 2.64 13.59 4.06
C ASN A 96 3.28 12.74 2.96
N ALA A 97 2.51 12.50 1.90
CA ALA A 97 3.01 11.81 0.71
C ALA A 97 4.14 12.61 0.04
N PRO A 98 5.04 11.94 -0.72
CA PRO A 98 6.10 12.59 -1.48
C PRO A 98 5.59 13.79 -2.30
N MET A 99 6.37 14.86 -2.35
CA MET A 99 5.97 16.13 -2.98
C MET A 99 5.49 15.94 -4.43
N VAL A 100 6.22 15.15 -5.22
CA VAL A 100 5.87 14.88 -6.62
C VAL A 100 4.55 14.13 -6.76
N VAL A 101 4.23 13.21 -5.84
CA VAL A 101 2.97 12.46 -5.83
C VAL A 101 1.81 13.44 -5.61
N ARG A 102 1.91 14.31 -4.60
CA ARG A 102 0.90 15.36 -4.34
C ARG A 102 0.73 16.32 -5.53
N GLN A 103 1.75 16.45 -6.38
CA GLN A 103 1.70 17.32 -7.54
C GLN A 103 1.00 16.71 -8.76
N ILE A 104 0.91 15.39 -8.85
CA ILE A 104 0.36 14.68 -10.03
C ILE A 104 -0.88 13.85 -9.73
N ASP A 105 -1.17 13.59 -8.45
CA ASP A 105 -2.30 12.80 -8.00
C ASP A 105 -3.64 13.36 -8.49
N TRP A 106 -4.46 12.52 -9.12
CA TRP A 106 -5.73 12.94 -9.72
C TRP A 106 -6.79 13.34 -8.68
N VAL A 107 -6.76 12.75 -7.48
CA VAL A 107 -7.67 13.17 -6.40
C VAL A 107 -7.31 14.59 -5.94
N GLU A 108 -6.04 14.94 -5.86
CA GLU A 108 -5.61 16.31 -5.54
C GLU A 108 -5.85 17.33 -6.66
N ARG A 109 -5.71 16.89 -7.92
CA ARG A 109 -5.67 17.81 -9.07
C ARG A 109 -6.98 17.96 -9.81
N VAL A 110 -7.80 16.91 -9.84
CA VAL A 110 -8.96 16.81 -10.73
C VAL A 110 -10.26 16.73 -9.95
N TRP A 111 -10.28 16.07 -8.78
CA TRP A 111 -11.52 15.92 -8.01
C TRP A 111 -12.06 17.27 -7.51
N PRO A 112 -13.40 17.49 -7.50
CA PRO A 112 -13.97 18.72 -6.96
C PRO A 112 -13.58 18.94 -5.49
N ARG A 113 -12.82 20.00 -5.23
CA ARG A 113 -12.25 20.28 -3.89
C ARG A 113 -13.30 20.34 -2.79
N HIS A 114 -14.43 21.00 -3.05
CA HIS A 114 -15.52 21.13 -2.08
C HIS A 114 -16.11 19.78 -1.64
N LEU A 115 -16.09 18.74 -2.51
CA LEU A 115 -16.54 17.40 -2.14
C LEU A 115 -15.51 16.68 -1.26
N LYS A 116 -14.22 16.82 -1.58
CA LYS A 116 -13.13 16.28 -0.75
C LYS A 116 -13.11 16.93 0.63
N GLU A 117 -13.25 18.26 0.69
CA GLU A 117 -13.31 19.04 1.93
C GLU A 117 -14.56 18.75 2.76
N ALA A 118 -15.68 18.37 2.12
CA ALA A 118 -16.90 17.96 2.79
C ALA A 118 -16.82 16.53 3.38
N GLN A 119 -15.81 15.73 3.05
CA GLN A 119 -15.65 14.40 3.65
C GLN A 119 -15.28 14.53 5.13
N THR A 120 -16.12 13.95 5.99
CA THR A 120 -15.85 13.83 7.43
C THR A 120 -15.59 12.40 7.85
N GLU A 121 -16.15 11.42 7.15
CA GLU A 121 -16.04 10.02 7.57
C GLU A 121 -14.64 9.45 7.41
N SER A 122 -14.19 8.79 8.47
CA SER A 122 -12.87 8.18 8.55
C SER A 122 -12.80 6.79 7.93
N THR A 123 -13.93 6.16 7.60
CA THR A 123 -14.01 4.86 6.92
C THR A 123 -14.15 5.02 5.41
N ASN A 124 -14.22 3.90 4.69
CA ASN A 124 -14.40 3.81 3.23
C ASN A 124 -15.78 3.22 2.88
N VAL A 125 -16.81 3.54 3.66
CA VAL A 125 -18.18 3.12 3.35
C VAL A 125 -18.64 3.90 2.12
N LEU A 126 -18.89 3.19 1.02
CA LEU A 126 -19.15 3.80 -0.29
C LEU A 126 -20.31 4.80 -0.29
N GLU A 127 -21.33 4.55 0.53
CA GLU A 127 -22.53 5.40 0.65
C GLU A 127 -22.21 6.81 1.18
N ASP A 128 -21.15 6.93 1.99
CA ASP A 128 -20.74 8.18 2.66
C ASP A 128 -19.52 8.83 1.99
N MET A 129 -19.02 8.24 0.89
CA MET A 129 -17.83 8.73 0.21
C MET A 129 -18.15 9.86 -0.78
N MET A 130 -17.57 11.03 -0.52
CA MET A 130 -17.65 12.22 -1.38
C MET A 130 -16.46 12.32 -2.35
N TYR A 131 -15.40 11.52 -2.14
CA TYR A 131 -14.26 11.42 -3.04
C TYR A 131 -13.58 10.04 -2.98
N PRO A 132 -12.72 9.68 -3.95
CA PRO A 132 -11.92 8.45 -3.90
C PRO A 132 -10.85 8.53 -2.81
N LYS A 133 -11.22 8.05 -1.62
CA LYS A 133 -10.35 8.04 -0.44
C LYS A 133 -9.42 6.83 -0.47
N VAL A 134 -8.35 6.94 -1.26
CA VAL A 134 -7.39 5.87 -1.53
C VAL A 134 -5.95 6.38 -1.55
N GLN A 135 -5.64 7.43 -0.79
CA GLN A 135 -4.37 8.14 -0.89
C GLN A 135 -3.36 7.76 0.20
N LYS A 136 -3.82 7.35 1.40
CA LYS A 136 -2.95 7.13 2.56
C LYS A 136 -3.26 5.79 3.25
N TYR A 137 -2.39 4.81 3.05
CA TYR A 137 -2.52 3.46 3.62
C TYR A 137 -1.44 3.15 4.66
N CYS A 138 -1.84 2.52 5.77
CA CYS A 138 -0.94 2.02 6.80
C CYS A 138 -0.90 0.49 6.72
N LEU A 139 0.22 -0.06 6.27
CA LEU A 139 0.42 -1.50 6.16
C LEU A 139 1.08 -2.03 7.42
N MET A 140 0.55 -3.13 7.96
CA MET A 140 1.07 -3.81 9.14
C MET A 140 1.14 -5.30 8.83
N SER A 141 2.35 -5.83 8.71
CA SER A 141 2.61 -7.23 8.37
C SER A 141 3.47 -7.88 9.43
N VAL A 142 3.17 -9.12 9.76
CA VAL A 142 4.05 -9.95 10.59
C VAL A 142 5.04 -10.71 9.71
N SER A 143 6.12 -11.23 10.32
CA SER A 143 7.13 -11.99 9.56
C SER A 143 6.48 -13.21 8.90
N GLY A 144 6.86 -13.48 7.64
CA GLY A 144 6.33 -14.59 6.84
C GLY A 144 5.11 -14.25 5.98
N CYS A 145 4.44 -13.11 6.19
CA CYS A 145 3.30 -12.73 5.36
C CYS A 145 3.66 -12.60 3.87
N TYR A 146 2.76 -13.09 3.03
CA TYR A 146 2.84 -13.01 1.56
C TYR A 146 1.52 -12.48 1.00
N THR A 147 1.63 -11.58 0.03
CA THR A 147 0.51 -11.12 -0.79
C THR A 147 0.85 -11.52 -2.21
N ASP A 148 -0.03 -12.28 -2.85
CA ASP A 148 0.25 -12.87 -4.16
C ASP A 148 0.30 -11.82 -5.27
N PHE A 149 0.77 -12.21 -6.45
CA PHE A 149 0.93 -11.31 -7.60
C PHE A 149 -0.39 -10.60 -7.95
N HIS A 150 -0.33 -9.28 -8.07
CA HIS A 150 -1.45 -8.44 -8.45
C HIS A 150 -0.99 -7.19 -9.18
N ILE A 151 -1.92 -6.58 -9.91
CA ILE A 151 -1.83 -5.21 -10.39
C ILE A 151 -2.68 -4.37 -9.44
N ASP A 152 -2.15 -3.25 -8.97
CA ASP A 152 -2.89 -2.35 -8.08
C ASP A 152 -4.18 -1.85 -8.74
N PHE A 153 -5.22 -1.72 -7.93
CA PHE A 153 -6.57 -1.43 -8.42
C PHE A 153 -6.59 -0.17 -9.29
N GLY A 154 -7.32 -0.25 -10.40
CA GLY A 154 -7.41 0.83 -11.38
C GLY A 154 -6.11 1.11 -12.16
N GLY A 155 -5.09 0.25 -12.06
CA GLY A 155 -3.78 0.51 -12.67
C GLY A 155 -3.09 1.71 -12.03
N THR A 156 -3.30 1.92 -10.73
CA THR A 156 -2.69 3.04 -10.01
C THR A 156 -1.18 2.84 -9.91
N SER A 157 -0.44 3.96 -9.94
CA SER A 157 0.93 3.98 -9.46
C SER A 157 0.92 4.11 -7.94
N VAL A 158 1.90 3.52 -7.25
CA VAL A 158 1.96 3.53 -5.79
C VAL A 158 3.32 3.96 -5.26
N TRP A 159 3.32 4.47 -4.03
CA TRP A 159 4.52 4.73 -3.27
C TRP A 159 4.46 4.00 -1.92
N TYR A 160 5.59 3.46 -1.49
CA TYR A 160 5.78 2.77 -0.22
C TYR A 160 6.89 3.44 0.56
N HIS A 161 6.73 3.52 1.88
CA HIS A 161 7.81 3.87 2.79
C HIS A 161 7.89 2.84 3.93
N VAL A 162 9.04 2.18 4.10
CA VAL A 162 9.22 1.19 5.17
C VAL A 162 9.62 1.91 6.44
N LEU A 163 8.66 2.12 7.34
CA LEU A 163 8.95 2.76 8.62
C LEU A 163 9.81 1.85 9.53
N ARG A 164 9.47 0.56 9.61
CA ARG A 164 10.17 -0.44 10.40
C ARG A 164 10.07 -1.82 9.76
N GLY A 165 11.14 -2.59 9.85
CA GLY A 165 11.23 -3.95 9.31
C GLY A 165 11.70 -3.93 7.86
N LYS A 166 11.19 -4.89 7.07
CA LYS A 166 11.64 -5.17 5.70
C LYS A 166 10.48 -5.67 4.85
N LYS A 167 10.50 -5.34 3.56
CA LYS A 167 9.62 -5.91 2.54
C LYS A 167 10.44 -6.44 1.36
N ILE A 168 9.94 -7.49 0.72
CA ILE A 168 10.51 -8.02 -0.52
C ILE A 168 9.41 -7.96 -1.58
N PHE A 169 9.72 -7.33 -2.71
CA PHE A 169 8.84 -7.24 -3.87
C PHE A 169 9.36 -8.13 -4.99
N TRP A 170 8.43 -8.77 -5.70
CA TRP A 170 8.67 -9.45 -6.96
C TRP A 170 7.98 -8.64 -8.06
N LEU A 171 8.75 -8.14 -9.03
CA LEU A 171 8.29 -7.20 -10.03
C LEU A 171 8.38 -7.83 -11.41
N ILE A 172 7.29 -7.70 -12.16
CA ILE A 172 7.15 -8.18 -13.53
C ILE A 172 6.74 -6.97 -14.36
N PRO A 173 7.43 -6.65 -15.47
CA PRO A 173 7.05 -5.50 -16.28
C PRO A 173 5.71 -5.73 -16.98
N PRO A 174 4.86 -4.71 -17.15
CA PRO A 174 3.55 -4.81 -17.80
C PRO A 174 3.65 -4.86 -19.33
N THR A 175 4.43 -5.81 -19.84
CA THR A 175 4.44 -6.11 -21.28
C THR A 175 3.11 -6.72 -21.68
N GLU A 176 2.68 -6.50 -22.93
CA GLU A 176 1.43 -7.07 -23.46
C GLU A 176 1.34 -8.59 -23.21
N ARG A 177 2.45 -9.31 -23.41
CA ARG A 177 2.54 -10.74 -23.11
C ARG A 177 2.32 -11.05 -21.62
N ASN A 178 2.97 -10.32 -20.71
CA ASN A 178 2.83 -10.57 -19.28
C ASN A 178 1.42 -10.25 -18.78
N LEU A 179 0.78 -9.22 -19.32
CA LEU A 179 -0.60 -8.87 -19.00
C LEU A 179 -1.58 -9.96 -19.47
N GLN A 180 -1.40 -10.52 -20.67
CA GLN A 180 -2.18 -11.67 -21.15
C GLN A 180 -1.98 -12.91 -20.27
N LEU A 181 -0.73 -13.20 -19.87
CA LEU A 181 -0.43 -14.31 -18.95
C LEU A 181 -1.07 -14.08 -17.58
N TYR A 182 -1.02 -12.86 -17.06
CA TYR A 182 -1.62 -12.48 -15.78
C TYR A 182 -3.15 -12.67 -15.83
N GLU A 183 -3.81 -12.17 -16.86
CA GLU A 183 -5.25 -12.33 -17.05
C GLU A 183 -5.65 -13.82 -17.10
N GLN A 184 -4.95 -14.63 -17.90
CA GLN A 184 -5.19 -16.07 -17.97
C GLN A 184 -4.97 -16.76 -16.62
N TRP A 185 -3.93 -16.37 -15.89
CA TRP A 185 -3.63 -16.91 -14.55
C TRP A 185 -4.72 -16.57 -13.54
N VAL A 186 -5.17 -15.31 -13.47
CA VAL A 186 -6.27 -14.88 -12.60
C VAL A 186 -7.56 -15.64 -12.92
N LEU A 187 -7.91 -15.79 -14.21
CA LEU A 187 -9.11 -16.50 -14.65
C LEU A 187 -9.05 -18.02 -14.47
N SER A 188 -7.85 -18.59 -14.30
CA SER A 188 -7.67 -20.04 -14.20
C SER A 188 -8.17 -20.67 -12.90
N GLY A 189 -8.31 -19.86 -11.83
CA GLY A 189 -8.60 -20.34 -10.48
C GLY A 189 -7.45 -21.13 -9.83
N LYS A 190 -6.27 -21.22 -10.46
CA LYS A 190 -5.08 -21.95 -9.97
C LYS A 190 -4.05 -21.05 -9.29
N GLN A 191 -4.49 -19.89 -8.78
CA GLN A 191 -3.59 -18.90 -8.17
C GLN A 191 -2.83 -19.46 -6.97
N SER A 192 -3.46 -20.35 -6.19
CA SER A 192 -2.82 -21.03 -5.06
C SER A 192 -1.74 -22.05 -5.45
N ASP A 193 -1.74 -22.51 -6.70
CA ASP A 193 -0.95 -23.66 -7.14
C ASP A 193 0.25 -23.25 -7.99
N ILE A 194 0.21 -22.05 -8.58
CA ILE A 194 1.18 -21.57 -9.56
C ILE A 194 1.80 -20.25 -9.08
N PHE A 195 3.11 -20.26 -8.85
CA PHE A 195 3.86 -19.04 -8.64
C PHE A 195 4.00 -18.28 -9.97
N PHE A 196 3.23 -17.19 -10.13
CA PHE A 196 3.14 -16.46 -11.41
C PHE A 196 4.50 -15.97 -11.93
N GLY A 197 5.44 -15.65 -11.04
CA GLY A 197 6.81 -15.26 -11.39
C GLY A 197 7.59 -16.27 -12.22
N ASP A 198 7.24 -17.56 -12.17
CA ASP A 198 7.88 -18.61 -12.99
C ASP A 198 7.28 -18.73 -14.40
N THR A 199 6.15 -18.07 -14.65
CA THR A 199 5.42 -18.14 -15.94
C THR A 199 5.87 -17.07 -16.94
N VAL A 200 6.66 -16.09 -16.48
CA VAL A 200 7.12 -14.93 -17.26
C VAL A 200 8.61 -15.02 -17.54
N ASP A 201 9.07 -14.30 -18.57
CA ASP A 201 10.48 -14.36 -19.00
C ASP A 201 11.44 -13.74 -17.95
N LYS A 202 11.00 -12.74 -17.19
CA LYS A 202 11.79 -12.04 -16.16
C LYS A 202 10.93 -11.62 -14.99
N CYS A 203 11.39 -11.95 -13.77
CA CYS A 203 10.82 -11.50 -12.52
C CYS A 203 11.94 -10.95 -11.62
N ALA A 204 11.88 -9.67 -11.26
CA ALA A 204 12.91 -8.99 -10.49
C ALA A 204 12.58 -9.03 -8.99
N ARG A 205 13.55 -9.37 -8.14
CA ARG A 205 13.42 -9.29 -6.69
C ARG A 205 14.01 -7.99 -6.17
N VAL A 206 13.23 -7.21 -5.41
CA VAL A 206 13.67 -5.95 -4.79
C VAL A 206 13.44 -6.02 -3.29
N GLU A 207 14.45 -5.66 -2.52
CA GLU A 207 14.40 -5.65 -1.05
C GLU A 207 14.34 -4.21 -0.54
N LEU A 208 13.33 -3.91 0.27
CA LEU A 208 13.14 -2.63 0.91
C LEU A 208 13.47 -2.78 2.39
N GLU A 209 14.53 -2.10 2.82
CA GLU A 209 14.92 -2.00 4.22
C GLU A 209 14.25 -0.79 4.89
N SER A 210 14.34 -0.70 6.22
CA SER A 210 13.80 0.44 6.97
C SER A 210 14.38 1.77 6.48
N GLY A 211 13.50 2.77 6.32
CA GLY A 211 13.80 4.08 5.77
C GLY A 211 13.69 4.18 4.24
N TYR A 212 13.62 3.05 3.52
CA TYR A 212 13.55 3.09 2.06
C TYR A 212 12.18 3.55 1.59
N THR A 213 12.17 4.33 0.50
CA THR A 213 10.96 4.77 -0.20
C THR A 213 10.97 4.20 -1.61
N PHE A 214 9.89 3.52 -2.00
CA PHE A 214 9.79 2.80 -3.24
C PHE A 214 8.58 3.28 -4.03
N PHE A 215 8.76 3.55 -5.32
CA PHE A 215 7.70 3.97 -6.23
C PHE A 215 7.53 2.91 -7.31
N ILE A 216 6.30 2.49 -7.56
CA ILE A 216 5.94 1.51 -8.59
C ILE A 216 5.06 2.23 -9.62
N PRO A 217 5.42 2.22 -10.92
CA PRO A 217 4.60 2.79 -11.97
C PRO A 217 3.36 1.95 -12.25
N THR A 218 2.43 2.50 -13.03
CA THR A 218 1.21 1.82 -13.46
C THR A 218 1.51 0.52 -14.22
N GLY A 219 0.75 -0.53 -13.90
CA GLY A 219 0.81 -1.84 -14.53
C GLY A 219 1.64 -2.81 -13.72
#